data_AF-A0A9D2AMI6-F1
#
_entry.id   AF-A0A9D2AMI6-F1
#
_cell.length_a   1.000
_cell.length_b   1.000
_cell.length_c   1.000
_cell.angle_alpha   90.00
_cell.angle_beta   90.00
_cell.angle_gamma   90.00
#
_symmetry.space_group_name_H-M   'P 1'
#
loop_
_entity.id
_entity.type
_entity.pdbx_description
1 polymer ?
#
loop_
_entity_poly.entity_id
_entity_poly.type
_entity_poly.pdbx_seq_one_letter_code
_entity_poly.pdbx_strand_id
1 'polypeptide(L)'
;METISFYVYQESYYHGFLAGMLKNIENYMVLSNHESGNGRPDILLKYPSVRGKAVIIEIKVAHTYQELDSKCDEALRQVEDQKYEEALKQEGYTDILKYGIAFYRKECMVK
;
A
#
# COMPACT_ATOMS: atom_id res chain seq x y z
N MET A 1 -8.79 8.51 24.17
CA MET A 1 -9.62 8.20 22.99
C MET A 1 -9.46 9.36 21.99
N GLU A 2 -8.29 9.52 21.36
CA GLU A 2 -8.05 10.57 20.33
C GLU A 2 -7.03 10.15 19.26
N THR A 3 -6.41 8.98 19.40
CA THR A 3 -5.37 8.48 18.50
C THR A 3 -5.94 7.97 17.18
N ILE A 4 -7.17 7.47 17.16
CA ILE A 4 -7.75 6.85 15.95
C ILE A 4 -8.05 7.91 14.87
N SER A 5 -8.43 9.14 15.26
CA SER A 5 -8.84 10.19 14.31
C SER A 5 -7.65 10.87 13.60
N PHE A 6 -6.61 11.27 14.35
CA PHE A 6 -5.46 11.99 13.79
C PHE A 6 -4.58 11.10 12.90
N TYR A 7 -4.48 9.81 13.23
CA TYR A 7 -3.61 8.88 12.53
C TYR A 7 -4.22 8.44 11.21
N VAL A 8 -5.50 8.07 11.23
CA VAL A 8 -6.28 7.83 10.01
C VAL A 8 -6.27 9.06 9.10
N TYR A 9 -6.30 10.28 9.67
CA TYR A 9 -6.21 11.51 8.89
C TYR A 9 -4.85 11.68 8.18
N GLN A 10 -3.72 11.41 8.86
CA GLN A 10 -2.40 11.50 8.24
C GLN A 10 -2.16 10.41 7.21
N GLU A 11 -2.55 9.16 7.50
CA GLU A 11 -2.51 8.07 6.52
C GLU A 11 -3.37 8.39 5.30
N SER A 12 -4.57 8.96 5.50
CA SER A 12 -5.45 9.41 4.41
C SER A 12 -4.80 10.48 3.52
N TYR A 13 -3.99 11.38 4.08
CA TYR A 13 -3.26 12.39 3.30
C TYR A 13 -2.22 11.73 2.37
N TYR A 14 -1.35 10.88 2.92
CA TYR A 14 -0.30 10.20 2.12
C TYR A 14 -0.90 9.22 1.11
N HIS A 15 -1.97 8.53 1.49
CA HIS A 15 -2.77 7.72 0.60
C HIS A 15 -3.31 8.54 -0.57
N GLY A 16 -3.96 9.69 -0.31
CA GLY A 16 -4.50 10.57 -1.35
C GLY A 16 -3.40 11.12 -2.26
N PHE A 17 -2.26 11.50 -1.71
CA PHE A 17 -1.09 11.95 -2.46
C PHE A 17 -0.56 10.87 -3.40
N LEU A 18 -0.27 9.68 -2.90
CA LEU A 18 0.24 8.57 -3.71
C LEU A 18 -0.78 8.10 -4.75
N ALA A 19 -2.05 7.92 -4.37
CA ALA A 19 -3.10 7.55 -5.32
C ALA A 19 -3.25 8.59 -6.43
N GLY A 20 -3.15 9.89 -6.10
CA GLY A 20 -3.17 10.99 -7.08
C GLY A 20 -1.99 10.94 -8.06
N MET A 21 -0.79 10.64 -7.58
CA MET A 21 0.39 10.46 -8.44
C MET A 21 0.25 9.25 -9.35
N LEU A 22 -0.13 8.10 -8.78
CA LEU A 22 -0.18 6.81 -9.47
C LEU A 22 -1.30 6.75 -10.52
N LYS A 23 -2.38 7.52 -10.38
CA LYS A 23 -3.46 7.64 -11.38
C LYS A 23 -2.97 8.08 -12.77
N ASN A 24 -1.81 8.71 -12.85
CA ASN A 24 -1.22 9.14 -14.13
C ASN A 24 -0.32 8.08 -14.77
N ILE A 25 -0.13 6.92 -14.14
CA ILE A 25 0.62 5.82 -14.74
C ILE A 25 -0.22 5.20 -15.85
N GLU A 26 0.26 5.28 -17.08
CA GLU A 26 -0.38 4.65 -18.21
C GLU A 26 -0.43 3.13 -18.05
N ASN A 27 -1.55 2.53 -18.48
CA ASN A 27 -1.75 1.09 -18.51
C ASN A 27 -1.72 0.39 -17.14
N TYR A 28 -2.07 1.09 -16.05
CA TYR A 28 -2.36 0.47 -14.76
C TYR A 28 -3.71 0.92 -14.23
N MET A 29 -4.49 -0.04 -13.73
CA MET A 29 -5.68 0.23 -12.93
C MET A 29 -5.24 0.48 -11.49
N VAL A 30 -5.55 1.66 -10.97
CA VAL A 30 -5.31 2.04 -9.57
C VAL A 30 -6.58 1.80 -8.77
N LEU A 31 -6.53 0.84 -7.85
CA LEU A 31 -7.60 0.53 -6.91
C LEU A 31 -7.15 0.93 -5.51
N SER A 32 -7.96 1.69 -4.79
CA SER A 32 -7.65 2.07 -3.41
C SER A 32 -8.76 1.63 -2.47
N ASN A 33 -8.39 1.15 -1.27
CA ASN A 33 -9.33 0.60 -0.28
C ASN A 33 -10.26 -0.49 -0.83
N HIS A 34 -9.83 -1.22 -1.87
CA HIS A 34 -10.60 -2.32 -2.45
C HIS A 34 -10.40 -3.59 -1.62
N GLU A 35 -11.44 -4.39 -1.42
CA GLU A 35 -11.33 -5.64 -0.69
C GLU A 35 -10.40 -6.63 -1.41
N SER A 36 -9.44 -7.18 -0.68
CA SER A 36 -8.46 -8.16 -1.17
C SER A 36 -8.05 -9.07 -0.01
N GLY A 37 -8.07 -10.38 -0.22
CA GLY A 37 -7.79 -11.34 0.85
C GLY A 37 -8.72 -11.13 2.05
N ASN A 38 -8.14 -10.90 3.22
CA ASN A 38 -8.86 -10.68 4.49
C ASN A 38 -9.08 -9.20 4.84
N GLY A 39 -8.65 -8.27 3.99
CA GLY A 39 -8.67 -6.84 4.30
C GLY A 39 -8.72 -5.95 3.06
N ARG A 40 -8.15 -4.76 3.16
CA ARG A 40 -8.12 -3.75 2.09
C ARG A 40 -6.72 -3.15 2.04
N PRO A 41 -5.89 -3.46 1.03
CA PRO A 41 -4.65 -2.74 0.84
C PRO A 41 -4.94 -1.26 0.60
N ASP A 42 -4.02 -0.41 1.04
CA ASP A 42 -4.12 1.03 0.78
C ASP A 42 -4.21 1.29 -0.73
N ILE A 43 -3.25 0.76 -1.50
CA ILE A 43 -3.22 0.92 -2.95
C ILE A 43 -2.85 -0.40 -3.63
N LEU A 44 -3.63 -0.74 -4.65
CA LEU A 44 -3.40 -1.88 -5.52
C LEU A 44 -3.30 -1.38 -6.97
N LEU A 45 -2.17 -1.66 -7.61
CA LEU A 45 -1.95 -1.39 -9.04
C LEU A 45 -2.04 -2.69 -9.81
N LYS A 46 -2.84 -2.71 -10.86
CA LYS A 46 -3.01 -3.90 -11.71
C LYS A 46 -2.79 -3.55 -13.16
N TYR A 47 -1.82 -4.21 -13.79
CA TYR A 47 -1.74 -4.18 -15.24
C TYR A 47 -3.00 -4.84 -15.83
N PRO A 48 -3.63 -4.31 -16.90
CA PRO A 48 -4.88 -4.86 -17.45
C PRO A 48 -4.84 -6.34 -17.83
N SER A 49 -3.65 -6.87 -18.14
CA SER A 49 -3.43 -8.30 -18.39
C SER A 49 -2.71 -8.95 -17.21
N VAL A 50 -3.12 -10.16 -16.83
CA VAL A 50 -2.45 -11.00 -15.81
C VAL A 50 -1.00 -11.38 -16.16
N ARG A 51 -0.59 -11.15 -17.41
CA ARG A 51 0.81 -11.29 -17.86
C ARG A 51 1.70 -10.13 -17.41
N GLY A 52 1.12 -8.99 -17.05
CA GLY A 52 1.84 -7.87 -16.47
C GLY A 52 1.90 -7.95 -14.96
N LYS A 53 2.49 -6.93 -14.34
CA LYS A 53 2.68 -6.88 -12.89
C LYS A 53 1.41 -6.47 -12.16
N ALA A 54 1.24 -7.01 -10.97
CA ALA A 54 0.40 -6.39 -9.94
C ALA A 54 1.30 -5.85 -8.82
N VAL A 55 0.89 -4.75 -8.19
CA VAL A 55 1.64 -4.11 -7.10
C VAL A 55 0.71 -3.84 -5.93
N ILE A 56 1.06 -4.35 -4.75
CA ILE A 56 0.38 -4.08 -3.49
C ILE A 56 1.23 -3.06 -2.73
N ILE A 57 0.61 -1.99 -2.26
CA ILE A 57 1.27 -0.95 -1.47
C ILE A 57 0.49 -0.75 -0.18
N GLU A 58 1.20 -0.81 0.94
CA GLU A 58 0.67 -0.47 2.26
C GLU A 58 1.46 0.70 2.85
N ILE A 59 0.75 1.64 3.48
CA ILE A 59 1.29 2.90 3.95
C ILE A 59 1.26 2.93 5.48
N LYS A 60 2.33 3.46 6.09
CA LYS A 60 2.40 3.71 7.52
C LYS A 60 2.93 5.12 7.79
N VAL A 61 2.50 5.71 8.90
CA VAL A 61 3.06 6.97 9.40
C VAL A 61 3.95 6.69 10.60
N ALA A 62 5.19 7.17 10.53
CA ALA A 62 6.17 7.16 11.60
C ALA A 62 6.12 8.47 12.41
N HIS A 63 6.45 8.41 13.70
CA HIS A 63 6.51 9.58 14.60
C HIS A 63 7.92 10.13 14.74
N THR A 64 8.91 9.32 14.45
CA THR A 64 10.32 9.67 14.40
C THR A 64 10.95 9.16 13.10
N TYR A 65 12.06 9.78 12.69
CA TYR A 65 12.80 9.33 11.51
C TYR A 65 13.31 7.89 11.67
N GLN A 66 13.69 7.51 12.89
CA GLN A 66 14.23 6.19 13.23
C GLN A 66 13.19 5.07 13.09
N GLU A 67 11.90 5.39 13.18
CA GLU A 67 10.81 4.40 13.04
C GLU A 67 10.52 4.02 11.60
N LEU A 68 10.99 4.79 10.60
CA LEU A 68 10.70 4.57 9.18
C LEU A 68 10.94 3.11 8.75
N ASP A 69 12.10 2.56 9.11
CA ASP A 69 12.49 1.20 8.75
C ASP A 69 11.54 0.14 9.35
N SER A 70 11.24 0.28 10.64
CA SER A 70 10.32 -0.62 11.35
C SER A 70 8.87 -0.49 10.86
N LYS A 71 8.46 0.71 10.42
CA LYS A 71 7.12 0.96 9.88
C LYS A 71 6.97 0.39 8.47
N CYS A 72 8.01 0.40 7.65
CA CYS A 72 8.02 -0.34 6.39
C CYS A 72 7.87 -1.86 6.65
N ASP A 73 8.57 -2.40 7.65
CA ASP A 73 8.42 -3.82 8.01
C ASP A 73 7.01 -4.13 8.54
N GLU A 74 6.42 -3.24 9.32
CA GLU A 74 5.03 -3.36 9.77
C GLU A 74 4.05 -3.39 8.58
N ALA A 75 4.25 -2.51 7.59
CA ALA A 75 3.45 -2.45 6.37
C ALA A 75 3.56 -3.75 5.57
N LEU A 76 4.78 -4.27 5.35
CA LEU A 76 4.99 -5.54 4.65
C LEU A 76 4.40 -6.72 5.41
N ARG A 77 4.54 -6.77 6.74
CA ARG A 77 3.89 -7.81 7.56
C ARG A 77 2.38 -7.77 7.41
N GLN A 78 1.77 -6.58 7.40
CA GLN A 78 0.33 -6.44 7.16
C GLN A 78 -0.09 -7.00 5.80
N VAL A 79 0.69 -6.78 4.74
CA VAL A 79 0.42 -7.36 3.41
C VAL A 79 0.39 -8.89 3.46
N GLU A 80 1.35 -9.51 4.15
CA GLU A 80 1.42 -10.98 4.31
C GLU A 80 0.29 -11.52 5.19
N ASP A 81 0.08 -10.93 6.37
CA ASP A 81 -0.91 -11.37 7.35
C ASP A 81 -2.34 -11.30 6.79
N GLN A 82 -2.63 -10.26 6.01
CA GLN A 82 -3.93 -10.08 5.35
C GLN A 82 -4.07 -10.87 4.05
N LYS A 83 -2.99 -11.52 3.59
CA LYS A 83 -2.97 -12.40 2.40
C LYS A 83 -3.47 -11.69 1.14
N TYR A 84 -3.14 -10.41 0.97
CA TYR A 84 -3.58 -9.60 -0.17
C TYR A 84 -3.14 -10.18 -1.52
N GLU A 85 -2.02 -10.90 -1.53
CA GLU A 85 -1.50 -11.57 -2.72
C GLU A 85 -2.43 -12.69 -3.23
N GLU A 86 -3.17 -13.37 -2.34
CA GLU A 86 -3.96 -14.55 -2.70
C GLU A 86 -5.11 -14.21 -3.65
N ALA A 87 -5.73 -13.03 -3.48
CA ALA A 87 -6.76 -12.57 -4.41
C ALA A 87 -6.17 -12.34 -5.82
N LEU A 88 -4.97 -11.76 -5.91
CA LEU A 88 -4.29 -11.53 -7.19
C LEU A 88 -3.87 -12.83 -7.86
N LYS A 89 -3.40 -13.81 -7.08
CA LYS A 89 -3.10 -15.16 -7.58
C LYS A 89 -4.34 -15.86 -8.12
N GLN A 90 -5.48 -15.75 -7.43
CA GLN A 90 -6.76 -16.31 -7.90
C GLN A 90 -7.23 -15.67 -9.21
N GLU A 91 -6.95 -14.38 -9.40
CA GLU A 91 -7.18 -13.69 -10.66
C GLU A 91 -6.20 -14.07 -11.78
N GLY A 92 -5.08 -14.71 -11.46
CA GLY A 92 -4.09 -15.24 -12.40
C GLY A 92 -2.78 -14.45 -12.51
N TYR A 93 -2.57 -13.41 -11.69
CA TYR A 93 -1.29 -12.71 -11.65
C TYR A 93 -0.20 -13.60 -11.05
N THR A 94 0.99 -13.55 -11.64
CA THR A 94 2.16 -14.34 -11.20
C THR A 94 3.36 -13.47 -10.84
N ASP A 95 3.43 -12.24 -11.36
CA ASP A 95 4.44 -11.24 -11.01
C ASP A 95 3.79 -10.18 -10.10
N ILE A 96 3.90 -10.40 -8.79
CA ILE A 96 3.27 -9.56 -7.77
C ILE A 96 4.37 -8.91 -6.92
N LEU A 97 4.41 -7.59 -6.94
CA LEU A 97 5.30 -6.79 -6.10
C LEU A 97 4.56 -6.32 -4.85
N LYS A 98 5.23 -6.32 -3.70
CA LYS A 98 4.70 -5.86 -2.42
C LYS A 98 5.62 -4.75 -1.91
N TYR A 99 5.06 -3.60 -1.58
CA TYR A 99 5.80 -2.48 -1.02
C TYR A 99 5.20 -2.00 0.29
N GLY A 100 6.07 -1.79 1.27
CA GLY A 100 5.77 -1.08 2.51
C GLY A 100 6.35 0.32 2.46
N ILE A 101 5.50 1.34 2.55
CA ILE A 101 5.92 2.75 2.53
C ILE A 101 5.69 3.37 3.89
N ALA A 102 6.75 3.86 4.53
CA ALA A 102 6.66 4.63 5.76
C ALA A 102 6.92 6.11 5.50
N PHE A 103 6.10 6.99 6.06
CA PHE A 103 6.26 8.44 5.98
C PHE A 103 6.60 9.05 7.34
N TYR A 104 7.54 10.00 7.34
CA TYR A 104 7.83 10.88 8.46
C TYR A 104 7.98 12.31 7.95
N ARG A 105 6.94 13.13 8.12
CA ARG A 105 6.89 14.52 7.61
C ARG A 105 7.13 14.56 6.09
N LYS A 106 8.30 15.01 5.65
CA LYS A 106 8.68 15.11 4.23
C LYS A 106 9.61 13.98 3.77
N GLU A 107 10.03 13.12 4.69
CA GLU A 107 10.86 11.96 4.41
C GLU A 107 9.97 10.73 4.25
N CYS A 108 10.37 9.80 3.39
CA CYS A 108 9.77 8.48 3.31
C CYS A 108 10.81 7.40 3.10
N MET A 109 10.46 6.19 3.49
CA MET A 109 11.19 4.96 3.20
C MET A 109 10.27 3.99 2.47
N VAL A 110 10.84 3.21 1.57
CA VAL A 110 10.16 2.16 0.80
C VAL A 110 10.97 0.88 0.95
N LYS A 111 10.28 -0.22 1.26
CA LYS A 111 10.81 -1.59 1.19
C LYS A 111 9.92 -2.43 0.29
#